data_AF-A0A2V5LB08-F1
#
_entry.id   AF-A0A2V5LB08-F1
#
_cell.length_a   1.000
_cell.length_b   1.000
_cell.length_c   1.000
_cell.angle_alpha   90.00
_cell.angle_beta   90.00
_cell.angle_gamma   90.00
#
_symmetry.space_group_name_H-M   'P 1'
#
loop_
_entity.id
_entity.type
_entity.pdbx_description
1 polymer ?
#
loop_
_entity_poly.entity_id
_entity_poly.type
_entity_poly.pdbx_seq_one_letter_code
_entity_poly.pdbx_strand_id
1 'polypeptide(L)'
;MRRIGRSPPLFLVTLVTLAITSSAQVSPQQGTREQTEERLAKSTREAMIKLLGSPNANPSIGEEAKTFDRLVGTWDADFAFRRADGSVLHKKGELLFGWVMDGHAIQDLWIGYPTEGQKERTIGTTIRFFDTALKQWRVIFVNPQFNYVVTAQGRREGDRIVLHGRDTDGLPIRWTFSEMKPDSFHWQGEKSHDGGKTWKLEEDHHMKRRSA
;
A
#
# COMPACT_ATOMS: atom_id res chain seq x y z
N MET A 1 -5.99 -60.08 -70.09
CA MET A 1 -5.65 -61.45 -69.66
C MET A 1 -4.42 -61.42 -68.78
N ARG A 2 -4.47 -62.13 -67.65
CA ARG A 2 -3.47 -62.22 -66.59
C ARG A 2 -2.04 -62.46 -67.11
N ARG A 3 -1.04 -61.87 -66.46
CA ARG A 3 0.19 -62.58 -66.10
C ARG A 3 0.79 -62.01 -64.81
N ILE A 4 0.97 -62.91 -63.86
CA ILE A 4 1.63 -62.77 -62.56
C ILE A 4 3.15 -62.82 -62.82
N GLY A 5 3.92 -61.96 -62.16
CA GLY A 5 5.38 -61.94 -62.26
C GLY A 5 6.03 -61.54 -60.94
N ARG A 6 6.55 -62.56 -60.24
CA ARG A 6 7.52 -62.63 -59.13
C ARG A 6 8.32 -61.35 -58.78
N SER A 7 8.44 -61.10 -57.49
CA SER A 7 9.32 -60.08 -56.85
C SER A 7 10.83 -60.42 -56.93
N PRO A 8 11.69 -59.39 -56.89
CA PRO A 8 13.01 -59.45 -56.24
C PRO A 8 13.20 -58.30 -55.20
N PRO A 9 14.27 -58.35 -54.36
CA PRO A 9 14.33 -57.60 -53.10
C PRO A 9 15.02 -56.22 -53.17
N LEU A 10 14.72 -55.42 -52.13
CA LEU A 10 15.37 -54.24 -51.55
C LEU A 10 16.35 -53.42 -52.42
N PHE A 11 15.99 -52.15 -52.64
CA PHE A 11 16.93 -51.03 -52.55
C PHE A 11 16.40 -50.01 -51.55
N LEU A 12 17.19 -49.76 -50.52
CA LEU A 12 16.99 -48.76 -49.49
C LEU A 12 17.17 -47.38 -50.13
N VAL A 13 16.07 -46.66 -50.37
CA VAL A 13 16.11 -45.26 -50.83
C VAL A 13 16.05 -44.38 -49.59
N THR A 14 17.19 -43.80 -49.23
CA THR A 14 17.28 -42.75 -48.21
C THR A 14 16.63 -41.48 -48.77
N LEU A 15 15.35 -41.23 -48.45
CA LEU A 15 14.72 -39.93 -48.69
C LEU A 15 15.18 -38.95 -47.61
N VAL A 16 15.96 -37.95 -48.01
CA VAL A 16 16.25 -36.77 -47.19
C VAL A 16 15.02 -35.86 -47.26
N THR A 17 14.20 -35.89 -46.21
CA THR A 17 13.13 -34.90 -46.01
C THR A 17 13.74 -33.62 -45.46
N LEU A 18 13.88 -32.60 -46.30
CA LEU A 18 14.30 -31.27 -45.91
C LEU A 18 13.16 -30.60 -45.12
N ALA A 19 13.22 -30.65 -43.79
CA ALA A 19 12.32 -29.87 -42.94
C ALA A 19 12.71 -28.39 -42.99
N ILE A 20 11.93 -27.57 -43.68
CA ILE A 20 12.04 -26.11 -43.59
C ILE A 20 11.49 -25.73 -42.21
N THR A 21 12.37 -25.60 -41.23
CA THR A 21 12.08 -24.91 -39.98
C THR A 21 11.94 -23.42 -40.30
N SER A 22 10.71 -22.94 -40.43
CA SER A 22 10.42 -21.51 -40.36
C SER A 22 10.76 -21.02 -38.96
N SER A 23 12.01 -20.59 -38.75
CA SER A 23 12.33 -19.75 -37.60
C SER A 23 11.57 -18.44 -37.78
N ALA A 24 10.56 -18.22 -36.94
CA ALA A 24 9.98 -16.91 -36.77
C ALA A 24 11.11 -16.00 -36.25
N GLN A 25 11.82 -15.34 -37.16
CA GLN A 25 12.76 -14.29 -36.82
C GLN A 25 11.93 -13.16 -36.23
N VAL A 26 11.94 -13.05 -34.90
CA VAL A 26 11.50 -11.85 -34.20
C VAL A 26 12.27 -10.69 -34.82
N SER A 27 11.58 -9.82 -35.55
CA SER A 27 12.22 -8.78 -36.32
C SER A 27 12.91 -7.80 -35.35
N PRO A 28 14.17 -7.39 -35.59
CA PRO A 28 14.91 -6.49 -34.69
C PRO A 28 14.14 -5.20 -34.35
N GLN A 29 13.30 -4.73 -35.28
CA GLN A 29 12.44 -3.56 -35.09
C GLN A 29 11.32 -3.78 -34.07
N GLN A 30 10.83 -5.01 -33.93
CA GLN A 30 9.73 -5.36 -33.02
C GLN A 30 10.21 -5.36 -31.56
N GLY A 31 11.37 -5.96 -31.28
CA GLY A 31 12.00 -5.92 -29.95
C GLY A 31 12.42 -4.52 -29.50
N THR A 32 12.90 -3.68 -30.44
CA THR A 32 13.30 -2.30 -30.11
C THR A 32 12.09 -1.40 -29.80
N ARG A 33 10.96 -1.64 -30.49
CA ARG A 33 9.71 -0.91 -30.28
C ARG A 33 9.03 -1.30 -28.97
N GLU A 34 8.91 -2.60 -28.67
CA GLU A 34 8.34 -3.09 -27.42
C GLU A 34 9.12 -2.59 -26.19
N GLN A 35 10.45 -2.61 -26.24
CA GLN A 35 11.30 -2.07 -25.17
C GLN A 35 11.13 -0.55 -24.99
N THR A 36 10.93 0.18 -26.10
CA THR A 36 10.72 1.63 -26.05
C THR A 36 9.34 1.97 -25.47
N GLU A 37 8.30 1.24 -25.88
CA GLU A 37 6.93 1.38 -25.38
C GLU A 37 6.84 1.00 -23.89
N GLU A 38 7.49 -0.08 -23.45
CA GLU A 38 7.57 -0.46 -22.04
C GLU A 38 8.30 0.58 -21.19
N ARG A 39 9.40 1.15 -21.70
CA ARG A 39 10.13 2.22 -21.02
C ARG A 39 9.29 3.50 -20.88
N LEU A 40 8.57 3.87 -21.94
CA LEU A 40 7.64 5.01 -21.93
C LEU A 40 6.46 4.77 -20.97
N ALA A 41 5.91 3.56 -20.96
CA ALA A 41 4.84 3.16 -20.04
C ALA A 41 5.34 3.18 -18.57
N LYS A 42 6.56 2.72 -18.31
CA LYS A 42 7.18 2.80 -16.99
C LYS A 42 7.38 4.25 -16.56
N SER A 43 7.93 5.10 -17.45
CA SER A 43 8.15 6.52 -17.19
C SER A 43 6.84 7.27 -16.91
N THR A 44 5.76 6.96 -17.63
CA THR A 44 4.45 7.59 -17.42
C THR A 44 3.77 7.09 -16.14
N ARG A 45 3.92 5.81 -15.78
CA ARG A 45 3.44 5.28 -14.49
C ARG A 45 4.16 5.94 -13.30
N GLU A 46 5.48 6.11 -13.41
CA GLU A 46 6.29 6.77 -12.38
C GLU A 46 5.99 8.27 -12.27
N ALA A 47 5.57 8.91 -13.37
CA ALA A 47 5.25 10.34 -13.38
C ALA A 47 4.13 10.70 -12.39
N MET A 48 3.09 9.87 -12.28
CA MET A 48 2.00 10.10 -11.32
C MET A 48 2.51 10.06 -9.87
N ILE A 49 3.28 9.01 -9.51
CA ILE A 49 3.83 8.85 -8.15
C ILE A 49 4.83 9.98 -7.83
N LYS A 50 5.64 10.39 -8.81
CA LYS A 50 6.57 11.51 -8.65
C LYS A 50 5.83 12.84 -8.44
N LEU A 51 4.77 13.08 -9.21
CA LEU A 51 3.94 14.28 -9.09
C LEU A 51 3.13 14.30 -7.78
N LEU A 52 2.80 13.13 -7.25
CA LEU A 52 2.03 12.99 -6.02
C LEU A 52 2.74 13.63 -4.82
N GLY A 53 4.06 13.46 -4.70
CA GLY A 53 4.83 13.91 -3.54
C GLY A 53 5.04 15.43 -3.49
N SER A 54 4.96 15.99 -2.28
CA SER A 54 5.32 17.38 -1.97
C SER A 54 6.35 17.39 -0.84
N PRO A 55 7.34 18.30 -0.85
CA PRO A 55 8.32 18.38 0.24
C PRO A 55 7.73 18.89 1.55
N ASN A 56 6.70 19.74 1.50
CA ASN A 56 6.14 20.42 2.67
C ASN A 56 4.63 20.64 2.53
N ALA A 57 4.01 21.06 3.63
CA ALA A 57 2.66 21.61 3.65
C ALA A 57 2.53 22.82 2.72
N ASN A 58 1.38 22.97 2.09
CA ASN A 58 1.06 24.17 1.35
C ASN A 58 0.82 25.35 2.33
N PRO A 59 1.37 26.55 2.12
CA PRO A 59 1.12 27.68 3.02
C PRO A 59 -0.36 28.07 3.16
N SER A 60 -1.19 27.75 2.16
CA SER A 60 -2.61 28.13 2.13
C SER A 60 -3.51 27.37 3.13
N ILE A 61 -3.09 26.19 3.61
CA ILE A 61 -3.91 25.40 4.55
C ILE A 61 -3.76 25.85 6.03
N GLY A 62 -2.87 26.80 6.29
CA GLY A 62 -2.71 27.47 7.58
C GLY A 62 -1.93 26.68 8.63
N GLU A 63 -1.55 27.34 9.72
CA GLU A 63 -0.70 26.77 10.78
C GLU A 63 -1.33 25.57 11.51
N GLU A 64 -2.66 25.52 11.60
CA GLU A 64 -3.36 24.39 12.21
C GLU A 64 -3.13 23.07 11.45
N ALA A 65 -2.83 23.16 10.14
CA ALA A 65 -2.47 22.02 9.31
C ALA A 65 -1.04 21.50 9.56
N LYS A 66 -0.24 22.16 10.40
CA LYS A 66 1.07 21.62 10.84
C LYS A 66 0.93 20.53 11.92
N THR A 67 -0.30 20.19 12.30
CA THR A 67 -0.60 19.18 13.32
C THR A 67 0.13 17.85 13.05
N PHE A 68 0.18 17.41 11.79
CA PHE A 68 0.82 16.16 11.39
C PHE A 68 2.28 16.30 10.91
N ASP A 69 2.83 17.52 10.81
CA ASP A 69 4.21 17.74 10.30
C ASP A 69 5.25 16.90 11.05
N ARG A 70 5.12 16.82 12.37
CA ARG A 70 6.03 16.06 13.23
C ARG A 70 6.07 14.56 12.90
N LEU A 71 5.00 14.03 12.29
CA LEU A 71 4.90 12.62 11.91
C LEU A 71 5.49 12.35 10.53
N VAL A 72 5.74 13.38 9.70
CA VAL A 72 6.37 13.23 8.38
C VAL A 72 7.73 12.53 8.51
N GLY A 73 7.96 11.56 7.63
CA GLY A 73 9.14 10.71 7.62
C GLY A 73 8.82 9.22 7.79
N THR A 74 9.87 8.44 8.02
CA THR A 74 9.81 6.98 8.11
C THR A 74 9.99 6.52 9.55
N TRP A 75 9.18 5.53 9.93
CA TRP A 75 9.12 4.98 11.27
C TRP A 75 9.19 3.46 11.21
N ASP A 76 9.99 2.87 12.08
CA ASP A 76 9.88 1.46 12.43
C ASP A 76 8.70 1.29 13.37
N ALA A 77 7.80 0.35 13.03
CA ALA A 77 6.57 0.14 13.76
C ALA A 77 6.56 -1.22 14.49
N ASP A 78 6.10 -1.20 15.73
CA ASP A 78 5.63 -2.37 16.47
C ASP A 78 4.11 -2.30 16.57
N PHE A 79 3.43 -3.07 15.73
CA PHE A 79 1.98 -3.13 15.71
C PHE A 79 1.50 -4.21 16.68
N ALA A 80 0.70 -3.85 17.66
CA ALA A 80 -0.01 -4.79 18.52
C ALA A 80 -1.53 -4.75 18.23
N PHE A 81 -2.11 -5.92 17.97
CA PHE A 81 -3.54 -6.12 17.72
C PHE A 81 -4.13 -7.00 18.80
N ARG A 82 -5.12 -6.50 19.54
CA ARG A 82 -5.81 -7.22 20.61
C ARG A 82 -6.92 -8.07 20.00
N ARG A 83 -6.95 -9.34 20.36
CA ARG A 83 -7.95 -10.30 19.91
C ARG A 83 -9.08 -10.46 20.92
N ALA A 84 -10.19 -11.02 20.47
CA ALA A 84 -11.36 -11.26 21.31
C ALA A 84 -11.07 -12.22 22.49
N ASP A 85 -10.12 -13.14 22.32
CA ASP A 85 -9.66 -14.08 23.35
C ASP A 85 -8.71 -13.44 24.39
N GLY A 86 -8.40 -12.15 24.26
CA GLY A 86 -7.50 -11.42 25.14
C GLY A 86 -6.01 -11.53 24.78
N SER A 87 -5.65 -12.37 23.80
CA SER A 87 -4.28 -12.43 23.28
C SER A 87 -3.92 -11.19 22.46
N VAL A 88 -2.63 -10.90 22.36
CA VAL A 88 -2.11 -9.78 21.57
C VAL A 88 -1.20 -10.31 20.47
N LEU A 89 -1.55 -10.02 19.22
CA LEU A 89 -0.71 -10.29 18.07
C LEU A 89 0.26 -9.13 17.87
N HIS A 90 1.56 -9.40 17.90
CA HIS A 90 2.59 -8.44 17.54
C HIS A 90 3.06 -8.64 16.10
N LYS A 91 3.27 -7.54 15.39
CA LYS A 91 3.78 -7.52 14.01
C LYS A 91 4.73 -6.35 13.83
N LYS A 92 5.94 -6.63 13.34
CA LYS A 92 6.89 -5.58 12.95
C LYS A 92 6.55 -5.01 11.58
N GLY A 93 6.91 -3.77 11.36
CA GLY A 93 6.62 -3.10 10.09
C GLY A 93 7.19 -1.71 10.01
N GLU A 94 6.59 -0.92 9.12
CA GLU A 94 6.97 0.44 8.81
C GLU A 94 5.74 1.31 8.72
N LEU A 95 5.90 2.57 9.09
CA LEU A 95 4.93 3.61 8.83
C LEU A 95 5.65 4.79 8.18
N LEU A 96 5.16 5.21 7.01
CA LEU A 96 5.74 6.32 6.24
C LEU A 96 4.70 7.41 6.11
N PHE A 97 5.03 8.64 6.48
CA PHE A 97 4.20 9.82 6.25
C PHE A 97 4.88 10.74 5.24
N GLY A 98 4.12 11.23 4.26
CA GLY A 98 4.60 12.20 3.28
C GLY A 98 3.52 13.22 2.91
N TRP A 99 3.95 14.47 2.73
CA TRP A 99 3.12 15.48 2.08
C TRP A 99 2.89 15.09 0.62
N VAL A 100 1.66 15.23 0.15
CA VAL A 100 1.23 14.90 -1.21
C VAL A 100 0.30 15.98 -1.76
N MET A 101 0.00 15.91 -3.06
CA MET A 101 -0.96 16.80 -3.74
C MET A 101 -0.63 18.28 -3.51
N ASP A 102 0.57 18.70 -3.91
CA ASP A 102 1.09 20.06 -3.72
C ASP A 102 1.08 20.56 -2.26
N GLY A 103 1.14 19.63 -1.30
CA GLY A 103 1.15 19.92 0.13
C GLY A 103 -0.23 20.16 0.73
N HIS A 104 -1.31 19.81 0.02
CA HIS A 104 -2.68 19.95 0.53
C HIS A 104 -3.17 18.73 1.31
N ALA A 105 -2.48 17.60 1.19
CA ALA A 105 -2.81 16.37 1.90
C ALA A 105 -1.54 15.67 2.38
N ILE A 106 -1.71 14.79 3.36
CA ILE A 106 -0.71 13.81 3.75
C ILE A 106 -1.20 12.44 3.31
N GLN A 107 -0.30 11.67 2.72
CA GLN A 107 -0.47 10.24 2.57
C GLN A 107 0.44 9.53 3.55
N ASP A 108 -0.07 8.45 4.13
CA ASP A 108 0.77 7.52 4.86
C ASP A 108 0.55 6.08 4.42
N LEU A 109 1.60 5.27 4.58
CA LEU A 109 1.65 3.86 4.24
C LEU A 109 1.91 3.04 5.49
N TRP A 110 0.96 2.16 5.84
CA TRP A 110 1.03 1.23 6.96
C TRP A 110 1.47 -0.13 6.43
N ILE A 111 2.73 -0.49 6.66
CA ILE A 111 3.36 -1.68 6.08
C ILE A 111 3.65 -2.67 7.19
N GLY A 112 2.96 -3.81 7.20
CA GLY A 112 3.25 -4.92 8.11
C GLY A 112 4.11 -5.98 7.42
N TYR A 113 5.25 -6.35 8.00
CA TYR A 113 6.10 -7.40 7.46
C TYR A 113 5.45 -8.78 7.54
N PRO A 114 5.74 -9.71 6.61
CA PRO A 114 5.22 -11.06 6.69
C PRO A 114 5.60 -11.73 8.03
N THR A 115 4.64 -12.37 8.70
CA THR A 115 4.89 -13.26 9.84
C THR A 115 5.08 -14.70 9.36
N GLU A 116 5.46 -15.61 10.25
CA GLU A 116 5.50 -17.04 9.93
C GLU A 116 4.17 -17.50 9.31
N GLY A 117 4.26 -18.16 8.15
CA GLY A 117 3.09 -18.60 7.36
C GLY A 117 2.54 -17.58 6.36
N GLN A 118 2.99 -16.32 6.38
CA GLN A 118 2.65 -15.31 5.37
C GLN A 118 3.81 -15.09 4.39
N LYS A 119 3.51 -15.04 3.08
CA LYS A 119 4.52 -14.79 2.04
C LYS A 119 4.67 -13.31 1.68
N GLU A 120 3.61 -12.53 1.84
CA GLU A 120 3.53 -11.14 1.39
C GLU A 120 3.36 -10.17 2.56
N ARG A 121 3.89 -8.96 2.40
CA ARG A 121 3.66 -7.85 3.34
C ARG A 121 2.23 -7.35 3.20
N THR A 122 1.66 -6.86 4.30
CA THR A 122 0.39 -6.12 4.26
C THR A 122 0.68 -4.65 4.03
N ILE A 123 -0.07 -3.99 3.15
CA ILE A 123 0.04 -2.53 2.96
C ILE A 123 -1.35 -1.88 2.96
N GLY A 124 -1.55 -0.95 3.90
CA GLY A 124 -2.69 -0.02 3.91
C GLY A 124 -2.20 1.40 3.67
N THR A 125 -3.10 2.29 3.28
CA THR A 125 -2.79 3.71 3.13
C THR A 125 -3.86 4.59 3.74
N THR A 126 -3.43 5.68 4.35
CA THR A 126 -4.32 6.77 4.71
C THR A 126 -4.11 7.95 3.78
N ILE A 127 -5.19 8.58 3.32
CA ILE A 127 -5.16 9.95 2.81
C ILE A 127 -5.84 10.84 3.83
N ARG A 128 -5.17 11.91 4.24
CA ARG A 128 -5.70 12.90 5.19
C ARG A 128 -5.48 14.32 4.69
N PHE A 129 -6.47 15.18 4.84
CA PHE A 129 -6.37 16.61 4.48
C PHE A 129 -7.02 17.47 5.55
N PHE A 130 -6.55 18.71 5.68
CA PHE A 130 -7.11 19.67 6.60
C PHE A 130 -8.28 20.42 5.94
N ASP A 131 -9.48 20.23 6.47
CA ASP A 131 -10.67 20.97 6.08
C ASP A 131 -10.66 22.33 6.78
N THR A 132 -10.31 23.37 6.01
CA THR A 132 -10.13 24.73 6.52
C THR A 132 -11.44 25.39 6.96
N ALA A 133 -12.60 24.87 6.54
CA ALA A 133 -13.91 25.35 6.96
C ALA A 133 -14.32 24.69 8.29
N LEU A 134 -14.11 23.38 8.43
CA LEU A 134 -14.42 22.63 9.66
C LEU A 134 -13.35 22.77 10.75
N LYS A 135 -12.16 23.25 10.40
CA LYS A 135 -10.97 23.28 11.27
C LYS A 135 -10.63 21.89 11.82
N GLN A 136 -10.75 20.89 10.96
CA GLN A 136 -10.53 19.48 11.29
C GLN A 136 -9.80 18.78 10.16
N TRP A 137 -9.04 17.76 10.51
CA TRP A 137 -8.52 16.77 9.59
C TRP A 137 -9.62 15.80 9.22
N ARG A 138 -9.75 15.53 7.92
CA ARG A 138 -10.59 14.47 7.37
C ARG A 138 -9.70 13.39 6.82
N VAL A 139 -10.06 12.15 7.11
CA VAL A 139 -9.19 10.98 6.96
C VAL A 139 -9.96 9.86 6.31
N ILE A 140 -9.34 9.20 5.34
CA ILE A 140 -9.77 7.91 4.82
C ILE A 140 -8.59 6.94 4.88
N PHE A 141 -8.81 5.80 5.54
CA PHE A 141 -7.89 4.67 5.51
C PHE A 141 -8.44 3.59 4.60
N VAL A 142 -7.57 3.00 3.78
CA VAL A 142 -7.87 1.93 2.85
C VAL A 142 -6.84 0.81 3.02
N ASN A 143 -7.32 -0.41 3.23
CA ASN A 143 -6.51 -1.62 3.14
C ASN A 143 -7.16 -2.61 2.18
N PRO A 144 -6.67 -2.70 0.92
CA PRO A 144 -7.28 -3.56 -0.10
C PRO A 144 -7.21 -5.05 0.23
N GLN A 145 -6.17 -5.50 0.94
CA GLN A 145 -6.01 -6.91 1.30
C GLN A 145 -7.15 -7.41 2.20
N PHE A 146 -7.78 -6.50 2.96
CA PHE A 146 -8.91 -6.81 3.85
C PHE A 146 -10.24 -6.22 3.36
N ASN A 147 -10.28 -5.65 2.15
CA ASN A 147 -11.43 -4.87 1.65
C ASN A 147 -11.92 -3.82 2.67
N TYR A 148 -10.98 -3.22 3.40
CA TYR A 148 -11.27 -2.37 4.54
C TYR A 148 -11.17 -0.90 4.15
N VAL A 149 -12.24 -0.15 4.40
CA VAL A 149 -12.30 1.30 4.17
C VAL A 149 -12.98 1.94 5.37
N VAL A 150 -12.30 2.91 5.97
CA VAL A 150 -12.80 3.64 7.13
C VAL A 150 -12.53 5.12 6.97
N THR A 151 -13.48 5.94 7.43
CA THR A 151 -13.32 7.39 7.49
C THR A 151 -13.34 7.87 8.93
N ALA A 152 -12.51 8.86 9.21
CA ALA A 152 -12.46 9.53 10.50
C ALA A 152 -12.23 11.03 10.30
N GLN A 153 -12.55 11.81 11.33
CA GLN A 153 -12.26 13.24 11.37
C GLN A 153 -11.89 13.67 12.77
N GLY A 154 -11.10 14.74 12.89
CA GLY A 154 -10.80 15.31 14.19
C GLY A 154 -9.68 16.31 14.13
N ARG A 155 -9.01 16.53 15.25
CA ARG A 155 -8.06 17.63 15.39
C ARG A 155 -7.08 17.37 16.52
N ARG A 156 -6.19 18.33 16.70
CA ARG A 156 -5.32 18.37 17.87
C ARG A 156 -6.15 18.65 19.13
N GLU A 157 -5.89 17.87 20.17
CA GLU A 157 -6.45 18.02 21.51
C GLU A 157 -5.30 18.02 22.53
N GLY A 158 -4.84 19.22 22.89
CA GLY A 158 -3.66 19.39 23.75
C GLY A 158 -2.38 18.91 23.06
N ASP A 159 -1.76 17.89 23.62
CA ASP A 159 -0.57 17.20 23.10
C ASP A 159 -0.90 15.97 22.23
N ARG A 160 -2.18 15.64 22.08
CA ARG A 160 -2.67 14.51 21.28
C ARG A 160 -3.32 14.95 19.98
N ILE A 161 -3.48 14.02 19.05
CA ILE A 161 -4.38 14.15 17.91
C ILE A 161 -5.45 13.08 18.07
N VAL A 162 -6.72 13.48 18.09
CA VAL A 162 -7.85 12.58 18.29
C VAL A 162 -8.75 12.66 17.07
N LEU A 163 -9.03 11.50 16.48
CA LEU A 163 -9.89 11.35 15.31
C LEU A 163 -11.03 10.41 15.68
N HIS A 164 -12.25 10.78 15.30
CA HIS A 164 -13.45 9.99 15.48
C HIS A 164 -14.02 9.57 14.14
N GLY A 165 -14.48 8.33 14.05
CA GLY A 165 -15.02 7.76 12.84
C GLY A 165 -16.05 6.67 13.13
N ARG A 166 -16.39 5.92 12.08
CA ARG A 166 -17.15 4.69 12.19
C ARG A 166 -16.43 3.58 11.44
N ASP A 167 -16.37 2.41 12.05
CA ASP A 167 -15.85 1.22 11.40
C ASP A 167 -16.86 0.66 10.38
N THR A 168 -16.45 -0.36 9.63
CA THR A 168 -17.25 -1.07 8.63
C THR A 168 -18.52 -1.73 9.19
N ASP A 169 -18.53 -2.07 10.48
CA ASP A 169 -19.72 -2.54 11.21
C ASP A 169 -20.63 -1.40 11.70
N GLY A 170 -20.25 -0.15 11.44
CA GLY A 170 -20.97 1.05 11.83
C GLY A 170 -20.70 1.52 13.28
N LEU A 171 -19.91 0.78 14.06
CA LEU A 171 -19.59 1.14 15.44
C LEU A 171 -18.63 2.34 15.51
N PRO A 172 -18.77 3.22 16.52
CA PRO A 172 -17.86 4.34 16.70
C PRO A 172 -16.43 3.88 16.96
N ILE A 173 -15.48 4.53 16.29
CA ILE A 173 -14.05 4.35 16.52
C ILE A 173 -13.39 5.66 16.94
N ARG A 174 -12.27 5.53 17.66
CA ARG A 174 -11.39 6.63 18.04
C ARG A 174 -9.95 6.24 17.74
N TRP A 175 -9.27 7.07 16.97
CA TRP A 175 -7.85 6.95 16.72
C TRP A 175 -7.12 8.09 17.42
N THR A 176 -6.13 7.74 18.23
CA THR A 176 -5.38 8.70 19.02
C THR A 176 -3.90 8.59 18.70
N PHE A 177 -3.28 9.71 18.33
CA PHE A 177 -1.82 9.86 18.33
C PHE A 177 -1.43 10.57 19.63
N SER A 178 -0.54 9.97 20.40
CA SER A 178 -0.10 10.42 21.72
C SER A 178 1.41 10.26 21.88
N GLU A 179 1.93 10.82 22.98
CA GLU A 179 3.35 10.68 23.37
C GLU A 179 4.32 11.08 22.24
N MET A 180 3.94 12.05 21.41
CA MET A 180 4.66 12.41 20.20
C MET A 180 5.93 13.20 20.53
N LYS A 181 7.08 12.53 20.41
CA LYS A 181 8.43 13.05 20.55
C LYS A 181 9.10 13.17 19.17
N PRO A 182 10.28 13.80 19.06
CA PRO A 182 11.00 13.85 17.78
C PRO A 182 11.27 12.46 17.20
N ASP A 183 11.54 11.45 18.03
CA ASP A 183 12.01 10.12 17.64
C ASP A 183 11.01 8.99 17.91
N SER A 184 9.85 9.29 18.48
CA SER A 184 8.86 8.27 18.84
C SER A 184 7.45 8.84 18.92
N PHE A 185 6.45 8.00 18.69
CA PHE A 185 5.07 8.29 19.06
C PHE A 185 4.28 7.01 19.29
N HIS A 186 3.12 7.17 19.94
CA HIS A 186 2.17 6.11 20.22
C HIS A 186 0.89 6.34 19.42
N TRP A 187 0.33 5.27 18.86
CA TRP A 187 -0.97 5.30 18.20
C TRP A 187 -1.88 4.23 18.79
N GLN A 188 -3.12 4.61 19.05
CA GLN A 188 -4.13 3.73 19.59
C GLN A 188 -5.39 3.74 18.72
N GLY A 189 -5.90 2.56 18.43
CA GLY A 189 -7.19 2.33 17.79
C GLY A 189 -8.17 1.73 18.78
N GLU A 190 -9.26 2.45 19.04
CA GLU A 190 -10.28 2.05 20.00
C GLU A 190 -11.66 1.98 19.34
N LYS A 191 -12.47 1.03 19.78
CA LYS A 191 -13.85 0.85 19.34
C LYS A 191 -14.82 0.94 20.50
N SER A 192 -15.96 1.60 20.29
CA SER A 192 -17.03 1.68 21.28
C SER A 192 -18.22 0.81 20.90
N HIS A 193 -18.74 0.08 21.88
CA HIS A 193 -19.91 -0.81 21.71
C HIS A 193 -21.17 -0.27 22.41
N ASP A 194 -21.08 0.89 23.06
CA ASP A 194 -22.15 1.49 23.87
C ASP A 194 -22.45 2.95 23.47
N GLY A 195 -22.10 3.32 22.24
CA GLY A 195 -22.38 4.65 21.69
C GLY A 195 -21.39 5.73 22.14
N GLY A 196 -20.16 5.35 22.49
CA GLY A 196 -19.07 6.26 22.85
C GLY A 196 -18.90 6.48 24.36
N LYS A 197 -19.64 5.74 25.21
CA LYS A 197 -19.54 5.86 26.67
C LYS A 197 -18.27 5.17 27.18
N THR A 198 -17.94 4.02 26.62
CA THR A 198 -16.71 3.28 26.87
C THR A 198 -15.99 2.97 25.56
N TRP A 199 -14.66 2.86 25.65
CA TRP A 199 -13.77 2.62 24.52
C TRP A 199 -12.92 1.39 24.82
N LYS A 200 -13.01 0.38 23.96
CA LYS A 200 -12.21 -0.83 24.03
C LYS A 200 -11.00 -0.65 23.11
N LEU A 201 -9.81 -0.79 23.66
CA LEU A 201 -8.57 -0.80 22.89
C LEU A 201 -8.52 -2.06 22.00
N GLU A 202 -8.37 -1.86 20.70
CA GLU A 202 -8.22 -2.94 19.71
C GLU A 202 -6.81 -2.94 19.12
N GLU A 203 -6.22 -1.76 18.95
CA GLU A 203 -4.89 -1.60 18.35
C GLU A 203 -4.02 -0.66 19.18
N ASP A 204 -2.77 -1.05 19.37
CA ASP A 204 -1.81 -0.40 20.25
C ASP A 204 -0.43 -0.43 19.57
N HIS A 205 0.01 0.69 19.02
CA HIS A 205 1.11 0.73 18.06
C HIS A 205 2.19 1.70 18.49
N HIS A 206 3.43 1.23 18.53
CA HIS A 206 4.58 2.03 18.93
C HIS A 206 5.51 2.26 17.75
N MET A 207 5.78 3.54 17.49
CA MET A 207 6.61 3.97 16.37
C MET A 207 7.92 4.54 16.89
N LYS A 208 9.01 4.15 16.25
CA LYS A 208 10.35 4.71 16.45
C LYS A 208 10.85 5.27 15.14
N ARG A 209 11.39 6.49 15.15
CA ARG A 209 11.87 7.12 13.92
C ARG A 209 13.03 6.30 13.38
N ARG A 210 12.99 5.98 12.09
CA ARG A 210 14.10 5.32 11.43
C ARG A 210 15.23 6.31 11.23
N SER A 211 16.41 5.98 11.75
CA SER A 211 17.63 6.74 11.47
C SER A 211 17.94 6.67 9.97
N ALA A 212 18.31 7.82 9.39
CA ALA A 212 18.76 7.91 8.01
C ALA A 212 20.07 7.15 7.79
#